data_AF-A0A843LDA1-F1
#
_entry.id   AF-A0A843LDA1-F1
#
_cell.length_a   1.000
_cell.length_b   1.000
_cell.length_c   1.000
_cell.angle_alpha   90.00
_cell.angle_beta   90.00
_cell.angle_gamma   90.00
#
_symmetry.space_group_name_H-M   'P 1'
#
loop_
_entity.id
_entity.type
_entity.pdbx_description
1 polymer ?
#
loop_
_entity_poly.entity_id
_entity_poly.type
_entity_poly.pdbx_seq_one_letter_code
_entity_poly.pdbx_strand_id
1 'polypeptide(L)'
;MNSTEIALAVCGIIALYAAFRVMLEKDTMKKLPFLNVISFAISGSIVLLVPHPLAIVAAAAYFVGSTLESNAIASTFAGGPRNE
;
A
#
# COMPACT_ATOMS: atom_id res chain seq x y z
N MET A 1 -12.42 -19.63 -12.11
CA MET A 1 -11.52 -18.53 -11.71
C MET A 1 -10.14 -18.85 -12.22
N ASN A 2 -9.59 -18.03 -13.11
CA ASN A 2 -8.22 -18.16 -13.60
C ASN A 2 -7.22 -17.61 -12.58
N SER A 3 -5.92 -17.85 -12.77
CA SER A 3 -4.88 -17.44 -11.83
C SER A 3 -4.84 -15.94 -11.57
N THR A 4 -5.12 -15.12 -12.59
CA THR A 4 -5.15 -13.65 -12.49
C THR A 4 -6.33 -13.17 -11.64
N GLU A 5 -7.51 -13.74 -11.84
CA GLU A 5 -8.72 -13.46 -11.06
C GLU A 5 -8.54 -13.85 -9.59
N ILE A 6 -7.87 -14.97 -9.32
CA ILE A 6 -7.53 -15.40 -7.96
C ILE A 6 -6.56 -14.39 -7.32
N ALA A 7 -5.51 -13.99 -8.03
CA ALA A 7 -4.55 -13.01 -7.53
C ALA A 7 -5.22 -11.65 -7.23
N LEU A 8 -6.11 -11.19 -8.13
CA LEU A 8 -6.85 -9.95 -7.95
C LEU A 8 -7.81 -10.03 -6.75
N ALA A 9 -8.50 -11.16 -6.58
CA ALA A 9 -9.36 -11.39 -5.43
C ALA A 9 -8.56 -11.38 -4.11
N VAL A 10 -7.36 -11.97 -4.10
CA VAL A 10 -6.46 -11.92 -2.94
C VAL A 10 -6.03 -10.48 -2.64
N CYS A 11 -5.62 -9.69 -3.64
CA CYS A 11 -5.32 -8.27 -3.46
C CYS A 11 -6.51 -7.50 -2.89
N GLY A 12 -7.71 -7.73 -3.42
CA GLY A 12 -8.94 -7.09 -2.95
C GLY A 12 -9.27 -7.44 -1.49
N ILE A 13 -9.19 -8.71 -1.11
CA ILE A 13 -9.46 -9.17 0.25
C ILE A 13 -8.46 -8.56 1.24
N ILE A 14 -7.16 -8.54 0.89
CA ILE A 14 -6.11 -7.93 1.72
C ILE A 14 -6.37 -6.43 1.88
N ALA A 15 -6.70 -5.73 0.80
CA ALA A 15 -7.01 -4.31 0.84
C ALA A 15 -8.22 -4.01 1.74
N LEU A 16 -9.29 -4.81 1.62
CA LEU A 16 -10.49 -4.67 2.46
C LEU A 16 -10.19 -4.90 3.95
N TYR A 17 -9.45 -5.96 4.27
CA TYR A 17 -9.02 -6.24 5.64
C TYR A 17 -8.19 -5.09 6.22
N ALA A 18 -7.21 -4.61 5.45
CA ALA A 18 -6.34 -3.52 5.87
C ALA A 18 -7.13 -2.21 6.03
N ALA A 19 -8.05 -1.89 5.12
CA ALA A 19 -8.92 -0.72 5.22
C ALA A 19 -9.80 -0.75 6.48
N PHE A 20 -10.38 -1.92 6.78
CA PHE A 20 -11.15 -2.11 8.01
C PHE A 20 -10.30 -1.91 9.27
N ARG A 21 -9.07 -2.46 9.27
CA ARG A 21 -8.10 -2.25 10.36
C ARG A 21 -7.74 -0.78 10.54
N VAL A 22 -7.51 -0.03 9.46
CA VAL A 22 -7.22 1.42 9.50
C VAL A 22 -8.40 2.20 10.09
N MET A 23 -9.63 1.86 9.71
CA MET A 23 -10.84 2.54 10.16
C MET A 23 -11.13 2.34 11.65
N LEU A 24 -10.85 1.14 12.17
CA LEU A 24 -11.10 0.80 13.58
C LEU A 24 -9.97 1.21 14.53
N GLU A 25 -8.73 1.25 14.04
CA GLU A 25 -7.58 1.61 14.87
C GLU A 25 -7.68 3.09 15.29
N LYS A 26 -7.29 3.39 16.53
CA LYS A 26 -7.27 4.78 17.03
C LYS A 26 -5.86 5.35 16.97
N ASP A 27 -4.87 4.50 17.16
CA ASP A 27 -3.47 4.88 17.16
C ASP A 27 -2.98 5.11 15.72
N THR A 28 -2.61 6.35 15.40
CA THR A 28 -2.12 6.73 14.07
C THR A 28 -0.90 5.90 13.65
N MET A 29 0.02 5.59 14.56
CA MET A 29 1.22 4.81 14.23
C MET A 29 0.88 3.37 13.86
N LYS A 30 -0.12 2.79 14.52
CA LYS A 30 -0.61 1.45 14.17
C LYS A 30 -1.37 1.41 12.85
N LYS A 31 -1.86 2.56 12.34
CA LYS A 31 -2.51 2.64 11.01
C LYS A 31 -1.53 2.60 9.86
N LEU A 32 -0.33 3.18 10.02
CA LEU A 32 0.63 3.35 8.92
C LEU A 32 1.01 2.03 8.23
N PRO A 33 1.27 0.91 8.95
CA PRO A 33 1.52 -0.37 8.29
C PRO A 33 0.35 -0.87 7.46
N PHE A 34 -0.89 -0.69 7.92
CA PHE A 34 -2.08 -1.11 7.17
C PHE A 34 -2.34 -0.22 5.95
N LEU A 35 -2.05 1.09 6.05
CA LEU A 35 -2.08 1.98 4.88
C LEU A 35 -1.07 1.55 3.82
N ASN A 36 0.15 1.20 4.22
CA ASN A 36 1.16 0.67 3.30
C ASN A 36 0.68 -0.64 2.62
N VAL A 37 0.07 -1.55 3.37
CA VAL A 37 -0.50 -2.80 2.81
C VAL A 37 -1.59 -2.53 1.77
N ILE A 38 -2.43 -1.50 1.97
CA ILE A 38 -3.41 -1.08 0.96
C ILE A 38 -2.70 -0.61 -0.31
N SER A 39 -1.64 0.19 -0.19
CA SER A 39 -0.85 0.64 -1.36
C SER A 39 -0.19 -0.52 -2.11
N PHE A 40 0.33 -1.54 -1.42
CA PHE A 40 0.82 -2.78 -2.04
C PHE A 40 -0.28 -3.50 -2.83
N ALA A 41 -1.48 -3.64 -2.24
CA ALA A 41 -2.60 -4.28 -2.90
C ALA A 41 -3.07 -3.51 -4.14
N ILE A 42 -3.05 -2.17 -4.09
CA ILE A 42 -3.34 -1.31 -5.25
C ILE A 42 -2.28 -1.48 -6.33
N SER A 43 -0.99 -1.45 -5.99
CA SER A 43 0.11 -1.66 -6.94
C SER A 43 -0.01 -3.02 -7.66
N GLY A 44 -0.24 -4.10 -6.91
CA GLY A 44 -0.48 -5.42 -7.48
C GLY A 44 -1.72 -5.47 -8.38
N SER A 45 -2.80 -4.79 -7.99
CA SER A 45 -4.03 -4.70 -8.78
C SER A 45 -3.82 -3.94 -10.10
N ILE A 46 -3.01 -2.88 -10.12
CA ILE A 46 -2.67 -2.14 -11.35
C ILE A 46 -2.02 -3.08 -12.38
N VAL A 47 -1.06 -3.91 -11.95
CA VAL A 47 -0.38 -4.86 -12.84
C VAL A 47 -1.33 -5.96 -13.33
N LEU A 48 -2.24 -6.44 -12.48
CA LEU A 48 -3.17 -7.52 -12.82
C LEU A 48 -4.33 -7.07 -13.72
N LEU A 49 -4.77 -5.81 -13.60
CA LEU A 49 -5.92 -5.26 -14.33
C LEU A 49 -5.55 -4.67 -15.70
N VAL A 50 -4.34 -4.12 -15.83
CA VAL A 50 -3.94 -3.39 -17.03
C VAL A 50 -2.93 -4.22 -17.82
N PRO A 51 -3.34 -4.86 -18.94
CA PRO A 51 -2.47 -5.71 -19.74
C PRO A 51 -1.57 -4.86 -20.66
N HIS A 52 -0.78 -3.98 -20.07
CA HIS A 52 0.12 -3.08 -20.79
C HIS A 52 1.46 -2.95 -20.04
N PRO A 53 2.63 -3.02 -20.70
CA PRO A 53 3.93 -2.91 -20.03
C PRO A 53 4.11 -1.62 -19.20
N LEU A 54 3.53 -0.51 -19.65
CA LEU A 54 3.51 0.75 -18.89
C LEU A 54 2.81 0.65 -17.53
N ALA A 55 1.91 -0.31 -17.34
CA ALA A 55 1.27 -0.54 -16.05
C ALA A 55 2.26 -1.00 -14.98
N ILE A 56 3.33 -1.71 -15.36
CA ILE A 56 4.40 -2.11 -14.45
C ILE A 56 5.14 -0.87 -13.95
N VAL A 57 5.43 0.08 -14.85
CA VAL A 57 6.09 1.34 -14.50
C VAL A 57 5.19 2.17 -13.58
N ALA A 58 3.89 2.27 -13.89
CA ALA A 58 2.93 2.98 -13.06
C ALA A 58 2.78 2.33 -11.67
N ALA A 59 2.70 1.00 -11.61
CA ALA A 59 2.62 0.25 -10.36
C ALA A 59 3.89 0.41 -9.52
N ALA A 60 5.07 0.40 -10.13
CA ALA A 60 6.35 0.63 -9.45
C ALA A 60 6.45 2.07 -8.93
N ALA A 61 6.07 3.06 -9.73
CA ALA A 61 6.06 4.46 -9.30
C ALA A 61 5.10 4.69 -8.12
N TYR A 62 3.89 4.13 -8.20
CA TYR A 62 2.92 4.18 -7.11
C TYR A 62 3.45 3.49 -5.85
N PHE A 63 4.08 2.32 -6.03
CA PHE A 63 4.64 1.53 -4.94
C PHE A 63 5.79 2.25 -4.20
N VAL A 64 6.76 2.79 -4.95
CA VAL A 64 7.87 3.55 -4.38
C VAL A 64 7.35 4.82 -3.71
N GLY A 65 6.47 5.57 -4.38
CA GLY A 65 5.89 6.80 -3.84
C GLY A 65 5.17 6.59 -2.51
N SER A 66 4.29 5.59 -2.43
CA SER A 66 3.56 5.26 -1.19
C SER A 66 4.46 4.74 -0.07
N THR A 67 5.55 4.03 -0.41
CA THR A 67 6.56 3.60 0.58
C THR A 67 7.31 4.80 1.15
N LEU A 68 7.70 5.75 0.30
CA LEU A 68 8.36 6.98 0.74
C LEU A 68 7.45 7.83 1.61
N GLU A 69 6.18 7.99 1.21
CA GLU A 69 5.16 8.69 2.00
C GLU A 69 4.99 8.07 3.39
N SER A 70 4.81 6.74 3.45
CA SER A 70 4.61 6.01 4.72
C SER A 70 5.81 6.17 5.66
N ASN A 71 7.03 6.11 5.12
CA ASN A 71 8.27 6.29 5.90
C ASN A 71 8.48 7.73 6.34
N ALA A 72 8.13 8.72 5.50
CA ALA A 72 8.21 10.13 5.86
C ALA A 72 7.27 10.44 7.03
N ILE A 73 6.03 9.96 6.97
CA ILE A 73 5.05 10.11 8.05
C ILE A 73 5.56 9.45 9.33
N ALA A 74 6.02 8.19 9.25
CA ALA A 74 6.57 7.49 10.40
C ALA A 74 7.77 8.21 11.02
N SER A 75 8.67 8.77 10.20
CA SER A 75 9.82 9.56 10.64
C SER A 75 9.41 10.83 11.38
N THR A 76 8.39 11.55 10.89
CA THR A 76 7.83 12.72 11.59
C THR A 76 7.31 12.35 12.98
N PHE A 77 6.60 11.23 13.12
CA PHE A 77 6.11 10.78 14.41
C PHE A 77 7.21 10.23 15.35
N ALA A 78 8.31 9.70 14.79
CA ALA A 78 9.45 9.21 15.56
C ALA A 78 10.37 10.33 16.09
N GLY A 79 10.09 11.60 15.78
CA GLY A 79 10.83 12.77 16.25
C GLY A 79 11.79 13.38 15.23
N GLY A 80 11.78 12.93 13.98
CA GLY A 80 12.59 13.47 12.87
C GLY A 80 14.11 13.36 13.06
N PRO A 81 14.92 13.73 12.05
CA PRO A 81 16.36 13.85 12.20
C PRO A 81 16.65 14.91 13.27
N ARG A 82 17.28 14.49 14.38
CA ARG A 82 17.85 15.42 15.35
C ARG A 82 19.15 15.93 14.74
N ASN A 83 19.16 17.19 14.31
CA ASN A 83 20.39 17.86 13.91
C ASN A 83 21.21 18.08 15.20
N GLU A 84 22.06 17.13 15.54
CA GLU A 84 23.13 17.28 16.54
C GLU A 84 24.40 17.81 15.86
#